data_AF-A0A3B6LG23-F1
#
_entry.id   AF-A0A3B6LG23-F1
#
_cell.length_a   1.000
_cell.length_b   1.000
_cell.length_c   1.000
_cell.angle_alpha   90.00
_cell.angle_beta   90.00
_cell.angle_gamma   90.00
#
_symmetry.space_group_name_H-M   'P 1'
#
loop_
_entity.id
_entity.type
_entity.pdbx_description
1 polymer ?
#
loop_
_entity_poly.entity_id
_entity_poly.type
_entity_poly.pdbx_seq_one_letter_code
_entity_poly.pdbx_strand_id
1 'polypeptide(L)'
;MAKVNAGAALLSLCLLLAYSAGQSAAAYVDVEGTVRKEVENAIKGNPGIGAALVRLVFHDCWVNGCDGSVLLDKTPSGGNTEKKAINNIGLDGFNLIDTIKYKLGNSVSCADIVVFAARDAARYLSGGKIAYSVPSGRKDGIVSSDATADAILPQSTFEFQQLKDNFANKGFTQEELVILSGAHSIGVSHLSSFQDRLNDSTATPIDDSYKQALVKDVEDQKKSQNTSDPIEKNNIRDMSLKFQNDSGYDTTGVNTAAKGALDNSYYHANLQNRVLFKSDWVMRTDSKAGDDMAEYMNNATKWNNDFAAAMVKLSKLPAEGSTRYEIRKNCRVTNQNYYY
;
A
#
# COMPACT_ATOMS: atom_id res chain seq x y z
N MET A 1 66.73 -42.33 -53.01
CA MET A 1 66.72 -41.00 -53.66
C MET A 1 65.85 -41.12 -54.91
N ALA A 2 64.87 -40.29 -55.26
CA ALA A 2 64.05 -39.25 -54.64
C ALA A 2 63.06 -38.87 -55.77
N LYS A 3 61.75 -38.77 -55.52
CA LYS A 3 60.69 -38.68 -56.57
C LYS A 3 59.89 -37.36 -56.52
N VAL A 4 59.47 -36.88 -57.70
CA VAL A 4 58.09 -36.49 -58.17
C VAL A 4 57.10 -36.00 -57.07
N ASN A 5 56.40 -34.85 -57.13
CA ASN A 5 56.11 -33.86 -58.21
C ASN A 5 55.99 -32.42 -57.60
N ALA A 6 55.98 -31.28 -58.32
CA ALA A 6 54.93 -30.64 -59.16
C ALA A 6 53.51 -30.50 -58.54
N GLY A 7 52.92 -29.30 -58.58
CA GLY A 7 51.50 -29.08 -58.25
C GLY A 7 51.18 -27.67 -57.74
N ALA A 8 50.16 -27.02 -58.29
CA ALA A 8 49.72 -25.67 -57.90
C ALA A 8 48.63 -25.69 -56.81
N ALA A 9 48.39 -24.53 -56.20
CA ALA A 9 47.11 -23.81 -56.23
C ALA A 9 46.59 -23.25 -54.89
N LEU A 10 45.71 -22.25 -55.05
CA LEU A 10 44.62 -21.81 -54.18
C LEU A 10 44.89 -20.77 -53.07
N LEU A 11 44.08 -19.72 -53.20
CA LEU A 11 43.72 -18.67 -52.26
C LEU A 11 43.61 -19.16 -50.81
N SER A 12 44.05 -18.32 -49.86
CA SER A 12 43.48 -18.32 -48.52
C SER A 12 43.52 -16.95 -47.84
N LEU A 13 42.38 -16.61 -47.24
CA LEU A 13 42.21 -15.72 -46.09
C LEU A 13 42.88 -14.33 -46.08
N CYS A 14 42.12 -13.34 -46.57
CA CYS A 14 42.11 -11.99 -45.95
C CYS A 14 40.71 -11.34 -46.04
N LEU A 15 39.67 -12.13 -45.75
CA LEU A 15 38.35 -11.61 -45.40
C LEU A 15 38.34 -11.37 -43.88
N LEU A 16 38.80 -10.18 -43.48
CA LEU A 16 38.57 -9.65 -42.14
C LEU A 16 37.08 -9.34 -41.99
N LEU A 17 36.29 -10.37 -41.66
CA LEU A 17 34.91 -10.21 -41.25
C LEU A 17 34.89 -9.35 -39.98
N ALA A 18 34.35 -8.13 -40.11
CA ALA A 18 33.99 -7.30 -38.98
C ALA A 18 32.89 -8.03 -38.18
N TYR A 19 33.30 -8.71 -37.11
CA TYR A 19 32.41 -9.42 -36.20
C TYR A 19 32.51 -8.80 -34.81
N SER A 20 31.38 -8.69 -34.11
CA SER A 20 31.22 -8.10 -32.75
C SER A 20 31.25 -6.56 -32.60
N ALA A 21 30.60 -5.84 -33.51
CA ALA A 21 30.00 -4.53 -33.20
C ALA A 21 28.46 -4.65 -33.16
N GLY A 22 27.94 -5.41 -32.21
CA GLY A 22 26.52 -5.82 -32.22
C GLY A 22 26.02 -6.61 -31.01
N GLN A 23 26.73 -6.59 -29.87
CA GLN A 23 26.05 -6.88 -28.61
C GLN A 23 25.30 -5.62 -28.21
N SER A 24 23.98 -5.64 -28.39
CA SER A 24 23.08 -4.67 -27.76
C SER A 24 23.31 -4.78 -26.25
N ALA A 25 24.00 -3.81 -25.68
CA ALA A 25 24.04 -3.64 -24.24
C ALA A 25 22.58 -3.61 -23.77
N ALA A 26 22.19 -4.57 -22.94
CA ALA A 26 20.84 -4.64 -22.40
C ALA A 26 20.58 -3.29 -21.72
N ALA A 27 19.59 -2.54 -22.23
CA ALA A 27 19.35 -1.17 -21.77
C ALA A 27 19.16 -1.20 -20.25
N TYR A 28 19.98 -0.43 -19.53
CA TYR A 28 19.90 -0.37 -18.08
C TYR A 28 18.54 0.23 -17.70
N VAL A 29 17.67 -0.61 -17.14
CA VAL A 29 16.36 -0.20 -16.63
C VAL A 29 16.56 0.24 -15.18
N ASP A 30 16.49 1.55 -14.94
CA ASP A 30 16.36 2.10 -13.59
C ASP A 30 14.98 1.73 -13.03
N VAL A 31 14.92 0.63 -12.29
CA VAL A 31 13.67 0.06 -11.75
C VAL A 31 13.02 1.04 -10.79
N GLU A 32 13.74 1.48 -9.76
CA GLU A 32 13.20 2.37 -8.72
C GLU A 32 12.89 3.78 -9.27
N GLY A 33 13.71 4.32 -10.18
CA GLY A 33 13.43 5.58 -10.85
C GLY A 33 12.19 5.52 -11.75
N THR A 34 11.96 4.38 -12.42
CA THR A 34 10.75 4.16 -13.22
C THR A 34 9.51 4.06 -12.34
N VAL A 35 9.53 3.24 -11.27
CA VAL A 35 8.41 3.14 -10.32
C VAL A 35 8.05 4.53 -9.78
N ARG A 36 9.03 5.23 -9.21
CA ARG A 36 8.86 6.57 -8.64
C ARG A 36 8.23 7.55 -9.61
N LYS A 37 8.73 7.61 -10.85
CA LYS A 37 8.20 8.52 -11.88
C LYS A 37 6.71 8.27 -12.17
N GLU A 38 6.31 7.01 -12.33
CA GLU A 38 4.91 6.68 -12.65
C GLU A 38 3.99 6.91 -11.44
N VAL A 39 4.46 6.60 -10.22
CA VAL A 39 3.74 6.89 -8.97
C VAL A 39 3.53 8.39 -8.77
N GLU A 40 4.58 9.20 -8.90
CA GLU A 40 4.47 10.66 -8.80
C GLU A 40 3.49 11.23 -9.84
N ASN A 41 3.52 10.73 -11.08
CA ASN A 41 2.60 11.17 -12.13
C ASN A 41 1.15 10.78 -11.82
N ALA A 42 0.91 9.59 -11.31
CA ALA A 42 -0.42 9.14 -10.92
C ALA A 42 -0.98 9.95 -9.74
N ILE A 43 -0.18 10.23 -8.72
CA ILE A 43 -0.60 11.02 -7.55
C ILE A 43 -0.84 12.49 -7.94
N LYS A 44 -0.08 13.06 -8.90
CA LYS A 44 -0.35 14.40 -9.47
C LYS A 44 -1.71 14.47 -10.17
N GLY A 45 -2.14 13.40 -10.82
CA GLY A 45 -3.46 13.31 -11.46
C GLY A 45 -4.61 13.00 -10.49
N ASN A 46 -4.36 12.14 -9.50
CA ASN A 46 -5.31 11.76 -8.47
C ASN A 46 -4.58 11.45 -7.14
N PRO A 47 -4.60 12.35 -6.14
CA PRO A 47 -3.95 12.13 -4.85
C PRO A 47 -4.39 10.87 -4.11
N GLY A 48 -5.62 10.39 -4.36
CA GLY A 48 -6.14 9.16 -3.75
C GLY A 48 -5.33 7.90 -4.09
N ILE A 49 -4.66 7.87 -5.24
CA ILE A 49 -3.80 6.74 -5.64
C ILE A 49 -2.64 6.53 -4.66
N GLY A 50 -2.10 7.60 -4.08
CA GLY A 50 -1.00 7.46 -3.12
C GLY A 50 -1.44 6.75 -1.84
N ALA A 51 -2.64 7.07 -1.33
CA ALA A 51 -3.24 6.36 -0.21
C ALA A 51 -3.60 4.91 -0.55
N ALA A 52 -4.12 4.67 -1.76
CA ALA A 52 -4.41 3.33 -2.24
C ALA A 52 -3.14 2.45 -2.30
N LEU A 53 -2.00 2.98 -2.75
CA LEU A 53 -0.72 2.26 -2.77
C LEU A 53 -0.18 1.95 -1.36
N VAL A 54 -0.27 2.90 -0.42
CA VAL A 54 0.13 2.68 0.98
C VAL A 54 -0.73 1.60 1.63
N ARG A 55 -2.04 1.56 1.34
CA ARG A 55 -2.91 0.47 1.77
C ARG A 55 -2.58 -0.85 1.05
N LEU A 56 -2.33 -0.82 -0.26
CA LEU A 56 -2.08 -2.02 -1.06
C LEU A 56 -0.88 -2.82 -0.55
N VAL A 57 0.23 -2.17 -0.16
CA VAL A 57 1.38 -2.88 0.42
C VAL A 57 1.10 -3.46 1.80
N PHE A 58 0.25 -2.82 2.61
CA PHE A 58 -0.19 -3.41 3.89
C PHE A 58 -0.99 -4.68 3.62
N HIS A 59 -2.00 -4.61 2.77
CA HIS A 59 -2.87 -5.75 2.45
C HIS A 59 -2.11 -6.91 1.79
N ASP A 60 -1.15 -6.62 0.91
CA ASP A 60 -0.21 -7.61 0.36
C ASP A 60 0.62 -8.25 1.47
N CYS A 61 1.44 -7.46 2.17
CA CYS A 61 2.39 -7.97 3.15
C CYS A 61 1.74 -8.68 4.37
N TRP A 62 0.49 -8.34 4.74
CA TRP A 62 -0.19 -9.01 5.84
C TRP A 62 -0.68 -10.42 5.48
N VAL A 63 -1.11 -10.63 4.23
CA VAL A 63 -1.71 -11.89 3.76
C VAL A 63 -0.64 -12.69 3.01
N ASN A 64 -0.17 -13.79 3.61
CA ASN A 64 0.94 -14.59 3.08
C ASN A 64 2.28 -13.85 2.88
N GLY A 65 2.47 -12.64 3.42
CA GLY A 65 3.72 -11.89 3.27
C GLY A 65 3.80 -11.12 1.95
N CYS A 66 4.88 -10.36 1.74
CA CYS A 66 4.98 -9.47 0.58
C CYS A 66 5.29 -10.26 -0.72
N ASP A 67 4.29 -10.92 -1.29
CA ASP A 67 4.42 -11.79 -2.47
C ASP A 67 3.54 -11.37 -3.67
N GLY A 68 2.79 -10.27 -3.56
CA GLY A 68 1.92 -9.79 -4.63
C GLY A 68 0.67 -10.67 -4.86
N SER A 69 0.31 -11.58 -3.96
CA SER A 69 -0.87 -12.45 -4.09
C SER A 69 -2.16 -11.65 -4.26
N VAL A 70 -2.30 -10.53 -3.54
CA VAL A 70 -3.42 -9.56 -3.63
C VAL A 70 -3.70 -9.06 -5.05
N LEU A 71 -2.69 -9.11 -5.93
CA LEU A 71 -2.77 -8.64 -7.31
C LEU A 71 -3.47 -9.65 -8.25
N LEU A 72 -3.67 -10.90 -7.84
CA LEU A 72 -4.26 -11.94 -8.69
C LEU A 72 -5.76 -11.73 -8.94
N ASP A 73 -6.20 -11.94 -10.18
CA ASP A 73 -7.61 -12.03 -10.59
C ASP A 73 -8.09 -13.49 -10.69
N LYS A 74 -7.15 -14.46 -10.67
CA LYS A 74 -7.43 -15.91 -10.62
C LYS A 74 -6.38 -16.62 -9.76
N THR A 75 -6.83 -17.55 -8.91
CA THR A 75 -5.97 -18.46 -8.15
C THR A 75 -6.02 -19.88 -8.76
N PRO A 76 -4.92 -20.66 -8.81
CA PRO A 76 -4.90 -21.99 -9.43
C PRO A 76 -5.86 -23.01 -8.81
N SER A 77 -6.32 -22.79 -7.57
CA SER A 77 -7.34 -23.62 -6.91
C SER A 77 -8.76 -23.42 -7.44
N GLY A 78 -8.98 -22.42 -8.31
CA GLY A 78 -10.30 -22.12 -8.89
C GLY A 78 -11.28 -21.39 -7.97
N GLY A 79 -10.85 -21.00 -6.76
CA GLY A 79 -11.62 -20.18 -5.83
C GLY A 79 -11.57 -18.67 -6.14
N ASN A 80 -12.14 -17.89 -5.23
CA ASN A 80 -12.00 -16.43 -5.22
C ASN A 80 -10.56 -16.03 -4.85
N THR A 81 -10.11 -14.89 -5.38
CA THR A 81 -8.88 -14.23 -4.93
C THR A 81 -9.18 -13.19 -3.85
N GLU A 82 -8.14 -12.72 -3.17
CA GLU A 82 -8.21 -11.70 -2.12
C GLU A 82 -9.01 -10.45 -2.52
N LYS A 83 -9.05 -10.07 -3.81
CA LYS A 83 -9.89 -8.96 -4.29
C LYS A 83 -11.40 -9.15 -4.08
N LYS A 84 -11.85 -10.32 -3.62
CA LYS A 84 -13.22 -10.62 -3.23
C LYS A 84 -13.44 -10.67 -1.71
N ALA A 85 -12.36 -10.58 -0.92
CA ALA A 85 -12.45 -10.48 0.54
C ALA A 85 -13.19 -9.21 0.96
N ILE A 86 -14.02 -9.30 2.00
CA ILE A 86 -14.75 -8.18 2.58
C ILE A 86 -13.77 -7.11 3.07
N ASN A 87 -12.69 -7.51 3.75
CA ASN A 87 -11.65 -6.62 4.26
C ASN A 87 -10.85 -5.91 3.14
N ASN A 88 -10.96 -6.37 1.90
CA ASN A 88 -10.33 -5.77 0.72
C ASN A 88 -11.27 -4.82 -0.06
N ILE A 89 -12.44 -4.49 0.49
CA ILE A 89 -13.32 -3.44 -0.06
C ILE A 89 -12.54 -2.15 -0.34
N GLY A 90 -12.71 -1.57 -1.52
CA GLY A 90 -12.06 -0.33 -1.92
C GLY A 90 -10.52 -0.39 -2.07
N LEU A 91 -9.90 -1.57 -2.22
CA LEU A 91 -8.52 -1.63 -2.71
C LEU A 91 -8.43 -1.09 -4.15
N ASP A 92 -7.39 -0.32 -4.42
CA ASP A 92 -7.12 0.31 -5.72
C ASP A 92 -5.59 0.46 -5.94
N GLY A 93 -5.16 1.10 -7.02
CA GLY A 93 -3.78 1.24 -7.44
C GLY A 93 -3.32 0.13 -8.40
N PHE A 94 -4.09 -0.96 -8.54
CA PHE A 94 -3.72 -2.13 -9.35
C PHE A 94 -3.37 -1.77 -10.82
N ASN A 95 -4.11 -0.87 -11.45
CA ASN A 95 -3.88 -0.47 -12.86
C ASN A 95 -2.55 0.30 -13.03
N LEU A 96 -2.10 1.00 -11.99
CA LEU A 96 -0.79 1.64 -11.97
C LEU A 96 0.32 0.58 -11.81
N ILE A 97 0.11 -0.44 -10.97
CA ILE A 97 1.03 -1.58 -10.86
C ILE A 97 1.20 -2.28 -12.22
N ASP A 98 0.12 -2.51 -12.97
CA ASP A 98 0.19 -3.06 -14.33
C ASP A 98 0.95 -2.14 -15.31
N THR A 99 0.71 -0.82 -15.22
CA THR A 99 1.39 0.19 -16.05
C THR A 99 2.90 0.20 -15.79
N ILE A 100 3.30 0.12 -14.52
CA ILE A 100 4.71 0.04 -14.11
C ILE A 100 5.30 -1.30 -14.56
N LYS A 101 4.58 -2.41 -14.35
CA LYS A 101 4.99 -3.75 -14.79
C LYS A 101 5.26 -3.82 -16.28
N TYR A 102 4.39 -3.23 -17.10
CA TYR A 102 4.56 -3.15 -18.55
C TYR A 102 5.86 -2.42 -18.95
N LYS A 103 6.23 -1.36 -18.22
CA LYS A 103 7.44 -0.57 -18.46
C LYS A 103 8.73 -1.26 -18.01
N LEU A 104 8.67 -2.04 -16.92
CA LEU A 104 9.80 -2.76 -16.35
C LEU A 104 10.05 -4.13 -16.97
N GLY A 105 9.01 -4.74 -17.55
CA GLY A 105 9.09 -6.04 -18.20
C GLY A 105 9.20 -7.23 -17.22
N ASN A 106 9.71 -8.35 -17.74
CA ASN A 106 9.55 -9.68 -17.12
C ASN A 106 10.65 -10.06 -16.12
N SER A 107 11.57 -9.15 -15.79
CA SER A 107 12.68 -9.37 -14.85
C SER A 107 12.43 -8.84 -13.44
N VAL A 108 11.40 -8.01 -13.24
CA VAL A 108 11.02 -7.44 -11.93
C VAL A 108 9.72 -8.10 -11.45
N SER A 109 9.67 -8.56 -10.20
CA SER A 109 8.44 -9.14 -9.62
C SER A 109 7.38 -8.07 -9.37
N CYS A 110 6.11 -8.45 -9.36
CA CYS A 110 5.04 -7.52 -9.02
C CYS A 110 5.04 -7.18 -7.51
N ALA A 111 5.47 -8.13 -6.66
CA ALA A 111 5.70 -7.90 -5.24
C ALA A 111 6.70 -6.75 -4.98
N ASP A 112 7.84 -6.71 -5.67
CA ASP A 112 8.77 -5.58 -5.56
C ASP A 112 8.16 -4.27 -6.09
N ILE A 113 7.37 -4.30 -7.16
CA ILE A 113 6.68 -3.11 -7.69
C ILE A 113 5.69 -2.54 -6.67
N VAL A 114 4.90 -3.36 -5.98
CA VAL A 114 3.96 -2.91 -4.93
C VAL A 114 4.72 -2.21 -3.79
N VAL A 115 5.79 -2.84 -3.31
CA VAL A 115 6.61 -2.31 -2.21
C VAL A 115 7.31 -0.99 -2.59
N PHE A 116 7.92 -0.92 -3.78
CA PHE A 116 8.52 0.32 -4.28
C PHE A 116 7.46 1.41 -4.46
N ALA A 117 6.28 1.08 -5.00
CA ALA A 117 5.25 2.06 -5.27
C ALA A 117 4.68 2.68 -3.98
N ALA A 118 4.51 1.88 -2.92
CA ALA A 118 4.13 2.40 -1.61
C ALA A 118 5.22 3.26 -0.95
N ARG A 119 6.50 2.91 -1.10
CA ARG A 119 7.64 3.73 -0.65
C ARG A 119 7.65 5.09 -1.34
N ASP A 120 7.45 5.13 -2.65
CA ASP A 120 7.43 6.37 -3.42
C ASP A 120 6.15 7.19 -3.17
N ALA A 121 5.01 6.54 -2.92
CA ALA A 121 3.77 7.21 -2.50
C ALA A 121 3.90 7.87 -1.13
N ALA A 122 4.44 7.16 -0.13
CA ALA A 122 4.67 7.71 1.21
C ALA A 122 5.65 8.90 1.19
N ARG A 123 6.71 8.80 0.36
CA ARG A 123 7.64 9.91 0.11
C ARG A 123 6.93 11.11 -0.52
N TYR A 124 6.10 10.91 -1.53
CA TYR A 124 5.43 12.01 -2.21
C TYR A 124 4.40 12.70 -1.30
N LEU A 125 3.51 11.93 -0.66
CA LEU A 125 2.42 12.47 0.17
C LEU A 125 2.91 13.15 1.46
N SER A 126 4.08 12.77 1.99
CA SER A 126 4.70 13.46 3.13
C SER A 126 5.47 14.74 2.73
N GLY A 127 5.57 15.06 1.44
CA GLY A 127 6.43 16.14 0.93
C GLY A 127 7.92 15.84 1.11
N GLY A 128 8.31 14.56 1.01
CA GLY A 128 9.69 14.08 1.12
C GLY A 128 10.18 13.80 2.55
N LYS A 129 9.34 14.01 3.58
CA LYS A 129 9.72 13.82 5.00
C LYS A 129 9.84 12.34 5.40
N ILE A 130 9.02 11.49 4.82
CA ILE A 130 9.10 10.03 5.00
C ILE A 130 9.93 9.48 3.83
N ALA A 131 11.16 9.06 4.10
CA ALA A 131 12.09 8.62 3.08
C ALA A 131 12.88 7.41 3.56
N TYR A 132 12.81 6.30 2.81
CA TYR A 132 13.47 5.05 3.17
C TYR A 132 13.85 4.20 1.96
N SER A 133 14.85 3.35 2.15
CA SER A 133 15.22 2.29 1.20
C SER A 133 14.55 0.99 1.61
N VAL A 134 13.99 0.29 0.64
CA VAL A 134 13.40 -1.06 0.81
C VAL A 134 14.29 -2.09 0.13
N PRO A 135 14.50 -3.29 0.71
CA PRO A 135 15.18 -4.36 0.00
C PRO A 135 14.31 -4.82 -1.19
N SER A 136 14.93 -5.42 -2.19
CA SER A 136 14.28 -6.03 -3.37
C SER A 136 14.59 -7.53 -3.45
N GLY A 137 14.09 -8.19 -4.49
CA GLY A 137 14.26 -9.63 -4.70
C GLY A 137 13.09 -10.48 -4.20
N ARG A 138 11.93 -9.87 -3.88
CA ARG A 138 10.70 -10.62 -3.64
C ARG A 138 10.31 -11.38 -4.90
N LYS A 139 9.64 -12.50 -4.72
CA LYS A 139 9.07 -13.28 -5.83
C LYS A 139 7.57 -13.30 -5.70
N ASP A 140 6.92 -13.47 -6.84
CA ASP A 140 5.48 -13.46 -6.96
C ASP A 140 4.88 -14.78 -6.44
N GLY A 141 3.92 -14.66 -5.53
CA GLY A 141 3.04 -15.73 -5.07
C GLY A 141 2.13 -16.26 -6.17
N ILE A 142 1.75 -17.53 -6.04
CA ILE A 142 0.83 -18.20 -6.96
C ILE A 142 -0.51 -18.58 -6.33
N VAL A 143 -0.74 -18.23 -5.07
CA VAL A 143 -1.97 -18.54 -4.33
C VAL A 143 -2.55 -17.22 -3.82
N SER A 144 -3.85 -17.04 -4.01
CA SER A 144 -4.63 -15.94 -3.42
C SER A 144 -5.98 -16.50 -2.97
N SER A 145 -6.53 -15.95 -1.88
CA SER A 145 -7.72 -16.47 -1.19
C SER A 145 -8.44 -15.36 -0.42
N ASP A 146 -9.72 -15.16 -0.72
CA ASP A 146 -10.59 -14.22 -0.01
C ASP A 146 -10.75 -14.59 1.48
N ALA A 147 -11.06 -15.85 1.77
CA ALA A 147 -11.21 -16.36 3.13
C ALA A 147 -9.94 -16.21 3.98
N THR A 148 -8.76 -16.27 3.34
CA THR A 148 -7.48 -16.05 4.03
C THR A 148 -7.26 -14.57 4.36
N ALA A 149 -7.58 -13.66 3.44
CA ALA A 149 -7.56 -12.23 3.70
C ALA A 149 -8.57 -11.82 4.79
N ASP A 150 -9.81 -12.33 4.74
CA ASP A 150 -10.85 -11.99 5.73
C ASP A 150 -10.54 -12.54 7.13
N ALA A 151 -9.76 -13.63 7.23
CA ALA A 151 -9.31 -14.18 8.51
C ALA A 151 -8.06 -13.49 9.09
N ILE A 152 -7.18 -12.91 8.26
CA ILE A 152 -5.88 -12.37 8.68
C ILE A 152 -5.87 -10.85 8.79
N LEU A 153 -6.59 -10.13 7.92
CA LEU A 153 -6.59 -8.66 7.93
C LEU A 153 -7.34 -8.14 9.17
N PRO A 154 -6.81 -7.11 9.87
CA PRO A 154 -7.51 -6.50 10.99
C PRO A 154 -8.75 -5.76 10.50
N GLN A 155 -9.87 -5.94 11.19
CA GLN A 155 -11.12 -5.24 10.87
C GLN A 155 -11.18 -3.86 11.54
N SER A 156 -11.89 -2.92 10.92
CA SER A 156 -12.13 -1.57 11.47
C SER A 156 -12.91 -1.54 12.78
N THR A 157 -13.50 -2.67 13.18
CA THR A 157 -14.33 -2.87 14.37
C THR A 157 -13.62 -3.63 15.51
N PHE A 158 -12.36 -4.03 15.31
CA PHE A 158 -11.59 -4.77 16.32
C PHE A 158 -11.40 -3.97 17.62
N GLU A 159 -11.45 -4.69 18.74
CA GLU A 159 -11.00 -4.19 20.04
C GLU A 159 -9.48 -4.07 20.09
N PHE A 160 -8.96 -3.24 21.00
CA PHE A 160 -7.53 -2.96 21.07
C PHE A 160 -6.65 -4.21 21.29
N GLN A 161 -7.10 -5.17 22.10
CA GLN A 161 -6.37 -6.43 22.27
C GLN A 161 -6.33 -7.26 20.98
N GLN A 162 -7.40 -7.26 20.18
CA GLN A 162 -7.43 -7.98 18.90
C GLN A 162 -6.45 -7.36 17.88
N LEU A 163 -6.32 -6.03 17.87
CA LEU A 163 -5.30 -5.33 17.07
C LEU A 163 -3.88 -5.70 17.52
N LYS A 164 -3.63 -5.71 18.84
CA LYS A 164 -2.34 -6.13 19.42
C LYS A 164 -1.98 -7.56 19.06
N ASP A 165 -2.90 -8.51 19.22
CA ASP A 165 -2.67 -9.92 18.89
C ASP A 165 -2.42 -10.10 17.38
N ASN A 166 -3.19 -9.40 16.53
CA ASN A 166 -3.02 -9.43 15.08
C ASN A 166 -1.64 -8.92 14.63
N PHE A 167 -1.17 -7.79 15.20
CA PHE A 167 0.16 -7.24 14.92
C PHE A 167 1.29 -8.09 15.51
N ALA A 168 1.13 -8.60 16.74
CA ALA A 168 2.11 -9.47 17.39
C ALA A 168 2.31 -10.79 16.62
N ASN A 169 1.25 -11.34 16.00
CA ASN A 169 1.34 -12.52 15.13
C ASN A 169 2.20 -12.29 13.86
N LYS A 170 2.40 -11.04 13.44
CA LYS A 170 3.34 -10.65 12.37
C LYS A 170 4.65 -10.04 12.92
N GLY A 171 4.90 -10.17 14.22
CA GLY A 171 6.11 -9.70 14.89
C GLY A 171 6.18 -8.19 15.11
N PHE A 172 5.05 -7.47 15.05
CA PHE A 172 4.96 -6.04 15.32
C PHE A 172 4.61 -5.73 16.78
N THR A 173 5.15 -4.64 17.30
CA THR A 173 4.88 -4.14 18.65
C THR A 173 3.60 -3.30 18.70
N GLN A 174 3.14 -3.00 19.93
CA GLN A 174 2.06 -2.03 20.15
C GLN A 174 2.42 -0.62 19.62
N GLU A 175 3.67 -0.17 19.80
CA GLU A 175 4.12 1.13 19.27
C GLU A 175 4.08 1.11 17.72
N GLU A 176 4.48 0.01 17.08
CA GLU A 176 4.41 -0.12 15.62
C GLU A 176 2.97 -0.21 15.07
N LEU A 177 2.02 -0.75 15.85
CA LEU A 177 0.58 -0.61 15.57
C LEU A 177 0.16 0.87 15.59
N VAL A 178 0.54 1.62 16.63
CA VAL A 178 0.22 3.06 16.72
C VAL A 178 0.88 3.86 15.59
N ILE A 179 2.12 3.54 15.22
CA ILE A 179 2.86 4.13 14.09
C ILE A 179 2.11 3.89 12.78
N LEU A 180 1.83 2.62 12.44
CA LEU A 180 1.26 2.25 11.14
C LEU A 180 -0.19 2.72 10.97
N SER A 181 -0.98 2.77 12.05
CA SER A 181 -2.31 3.41 12.05
C SER A 181 -2.26 4.89 11.65
N GLY A 182 -1.11 5.57 11.79
CA GLY A 182 -0.87 6.92 11.27
C GLY A 182 -1.05 7.07 9.76
N ALA A 183 -1.06 5.96 9.00
CA ALA A 183 -1.43 5.94 7.59
C ALA A 183 -2.88 6.40 7.34
N HIS A 184 -3.77 6.32 8.34
CA HIS A 184 -5.14 6.87 8.26
C HIS A 184 -5.18 8.41 8.27
N SER A 185 -4.02 9.11 8.30
CA SER A 185 -3.93 10.53 7.93
C SER A 185 -4.26 10.82 6.46
N ILE A 186 -4.34 9.79 5.61
CA ILE A 186 -4.66 9.92 4.18
C ILE A 186 -5.76 8.95 3.74
N GLY A 187 -6.33 9.21 2.57
CA GLY A 187 -7.25 8.30 1.88
C GLY A 187 -8.73 8.50 2.25
N VAL A 188 -9.50 7.46 1.99
CA VAL A 188 -10.96 7.41 2.15
C VAL A 188 -11.41 6.06 2.70
N SER A 189 -12.63 6.00 3.22
CA SER A 189 -13.27 4.78 3.67
C SER A 189 -14.75 4.74 3.30
N HIS A 190 -15.26 3.55 3.03
CA HIS A 190 -16.69 3.29 2.87
C HIS A 190 -17.43 3.38 4.22
N LEU A 191 -18.65 3.91 4.21
CA LEU A 191 -19.55 3.99 5.37
C LEU A 191 -19.68 2.65 6.11
N SER A 192 -19.76 1.54 5.38
CA SER A 192 -19.82 0.17 5.92
C SER A 192 -18.69 -0.17 6.88
N SER A 193 -17.54 0.52 6.79
CA SER A 193 -16.37 0.31 7.65
C SER A 193 -16.38 1.11 8.96
N PHE A 194 -17.29 2.09 9.13
CA PHE A 194 -17.38 2.92 10.35
C PHE A 194 -18.80 3.24 10.83
N GLN A 195 -19.83 2.67 10.20
CA GLN A 195 -21.24 2.89 10.55
C GLN A 195 -21.60 2.47 11.99
N ASP A 196 -20.80 1.61 12.63
CA ASP A 196 -20.95 1.26 14.05
C ASP A 196 -20.76 2.49 14.94
N ARG A 197 -19.73 3.32 14.67
CA ARG A 197 -19.45 4.58 15.39
C ARG A 197 -20.57 5.62 15.27
N LEU A 198 -21.43 5.50 14.26
CA LEU A 198 -22.60 6.36 14.09
C LEU A 198 -23.85 5.82 14.82
N ASN A 199 -23.88 4.54 15.21
CA ASN A 199 -25.03 3.90 15.80
C ASN A 199 -25.02 3.98 17.34
N ASP A 200 -25.98 4.72 17.91
CA ASP A 200 -26.16 4.88 19.37
C ASP A 200 -26.43 3.57 20.13
N SER A 201 -26.80 2.50 19.43
CA SER A 201 -26.98 1.17 20.02
C SER A 201 -25.66 0.42 20.23
N THR A 202 -24.53 0.97 19.77
CA THR A 202 -23.20 0.37 19.94
C THR A 202 -22.42 1.12 21.03
N ALA A 203 -21.64 0.37 21.82
CA ALA A 203 -20.75 0.94 22.83
C ALA A 203 -19.44 1.47 22.21
N THR A 204 -19.54 2.37 21.24
CA THR A 204 -18.37 2.85 20.45
C THR A 204 -18.23 4.39 20.47
N PRO A 205 -17.84 4.99 21.62
CA PRO A 205 -17.77 6.43 21.82
C PRO A 205 -17.17 7.23 20.67
N ILE A 206 -17.81 8.35 20.34
CA ILE A 206 -17.41 9.32 19.31
C ILE A 206 -17.70 10.72 19.87
N ASP A 207 -16.94 11.73 19.45
CA ASP A 207 -17.26 13.12 19.81
C ASP A 207 -18.63 13.51 19.22
N ASP A 208 -19.54 14.03 20.04
CA ASP A 208 -20.94 14.30 19.64
C ASP A 208 -21.04 15.30 18.47
N SER A 209 -20.24 16.36 18.50
CA SER A 209 -20.21 17.39 17.45
C SER A 209 -19.62 16.85 16.14
N TYR A 210 -18.58 16.02 16.21
CA TYR A 210 -18.06 15.28 15.06
C TYR A 210 -19.07 14.27 14.52
N LYS A 211 -19.76 13.52 15.38
CA LYS A 211 -20.82 12.57 14.99
C LYS A 211 -21.94 13.28 14.23
N GLN A 212 -22.42 14.42 14.73
CA GLN A 212 -23.48 15.20 14.08
C GLN A 212 -23.03 15.73 12.71
N ALA A 213 -21.80 16.24 12.60
CA ALA A 213 -21.23 16.67 11.32
C ALA A 213 -21.07 15.49 10.34
N LEU A 214 -20.59 14.34 10.80
CA LEU A 214 -20.34 13.13 10.02
C LEU A 214 -21.63 12.48 9.51
N VAL A 215 -22.67 12.36 10.35
CA VAL A 215 -23.99 11.89 9.90
C VAL A 215 -24.54 12.79 8.78
N LYS A 216 -24.35 14.11 8.88
CA LYS A 216 -24.81 15.04 7.85
C LYS A 216 -24.00 14.91 6.55
N ASP A 217 -22.67 14.83 6.62
CA ASP A 217 -21.83 14.68 5.41
C ASP A 217 -22.13 13.35 4.71
N VAL A 218 -22.24 12.24 5.45
CA VAL A 218 -22.62 10.92 4.91
C VAL A 218 -23.94 10.97 4.14
N GLU A 219 -24.97 11.64 4.65
CA GLU A 219 -26.24 11.79 3.93
C GLU A 219 -26.13 12.68 2.68
N ASP A 220 -25.16 13.60 2.61
CA ASP A 220 -24.88 14.37 1.40
C ASP A 220 -23.98 13.59 0.41
N GLN A 221 -23.07 12.75 0.91
CA GLN A 221 -22.28 11.81 0.09
C GLN A 221 -23.12 10.71 -0.54
N LYS A 222 -24.10 10.13 0.18
CA LYS A 222 -25.06 9.17 -0.39
C LYS A 222 -25.75 9.71 -1.65
N LYS A 223 -26.12 10.99 -1.62
CA LYS A 223 -26.78 11.69 -2.74
C LYS A 223 -25.78 12.00 -3.87
N SER A 224 -24.61 12.54 -3.55
CA SER A 224 -23.63 12.98 -4.56
C SER A 224 -22.93 11.81 -5.27
N GLN A 225 -22.71 10.71 -4.55
CA GLN A 225 -22.08 9.48 -5.05
C GLN A 225 -23.10 8.43 -5.54
N ASN A 226 -24.40 8.67 -5.34
CA ASN A 226 -25.51 7.80 -5.73
C ASN A 226 -25.34 6.34 -5.25
N THR A 227 -25.04 6.17 -3.96
CA THR A 227 -24.82 4.87 -3.31
C THR A 227 -25.31 4.90 -1.86
N SER A 228 -25.71 3.74 -1.33
CA SER A 228 -26.01 3.57 0.10
C SER A 228 -24.75 3.48 0.97
N ASP A 229 -23.61 3.14 0.37
CA ASP A 229 -22.30 2.96 1.02
C ASP A 229 -21.26 3.92 0.43
N PRO A 230 -21.39 5.24 0.68
CA PRO A 230 -20.49 6.25 0.14
C PRO A 230 -19.10 6.18 0.77
N ILE A 231 -18.13 6.82 0.12
CA ILE A 231 -16.80 7.06 0.67
C ILE A 231 -16.70 8.42 1.39
N GLU A 232 -16.07 8.41 2.56
CA GLU A 232 -15.70 9.59 3.37
C GLU A 232 -14.18 9.76 3.44
N LYS A 233 -13.68 10.96 3.80
CA LYS A 233 -12.23 11.15 4.06
C LYS A 233 -11.85 10.58 5.42
N ASN A 234 -10.76 9.80 5.46
CA ASN A 234 -10.28 9.17 6.71
C ASN A 234 -9.92 10.18 7.80
N ASN A 235 -9.30 11.30 7.41
CA ASN A 235 -8.86 12.33 8.33
C ASN A 235 -9.71 13.61 8.20
N ILE A 236 -10.19 14.10 9.35
CA ILE A 236 -10.94 15.36 9.47
C ILE A 236 -10.21 16.59 8.93
N ARG A 237 -8.87 16.60 8.89
CA ARG A 237 -8.03 17.59 8.18
C ARG A 237 -8.41 17.71 6.71
N ASP A 238 -8.84 16.62 6.07
CA ASP A 238 -9.16 16.58 4.64
C ASP A 238 -10.62 16.94 4.32
N MET A 239 -11.51 16.94 5.31
CA MET A 239 -12.90 17.37 5.18
C MET A 239 -13.02 18.87 4.83
N SER A 240 -14.23 19.30 4.47
CA SER A 240 -14.48 20.72 4.12
C SER A 240 -14.26 21.64 5.33
N LEU A 241 -13.94 22.92 5.07
CA LEU A 241 -13.82 23.92 6.16
C LEU A 241 -15.13 24.05 6.95
N LYS A 242 -16.28 23.90 6.28
CA LYS A 242 -17.58 23.88 6.95
C LYS A 242 -17.67 22.70 7.93
N PHE A 243 -17.30 21.50 7.49
CA PHE A 243 -17.29 20.30 8.35
C PHE A 243 -16.38 20.49 9.57
N GLN A 244 -15.16 21.01 9.37
CA GLN A 244 -14.20 21.25 10.44
C GLN A 244 -14.79 22.20 11.51
N ASN A 245 -15.41 23.30 11.07
CA ASN A 245 -16.07 24.26 11.94
C ASN A 245 -17.33 23.68 12.62
N ASP A 246 -18.23 23.03 11.87
CA ASP A 246 -19.45 22.39 12.37
C ASP A 246 -19.12 21.36 13.46
N SER A 247 -18.04 20.60 13.26
CA SER A 247 -17.58 19.62 14.22
C SER A 247 -16.91 20.25 15.44
N GLY A 248 -16.35 21.46 15.37
CA GLY A 248 -15.53 22.03 16.45
C GLY A 248 -14.14 21.39 16.59
N TYR A 249 -13.53 20.96 15.47
CA TYR A 249 -12.17 20.38 15.47
C TYR A 249 -11.12 21.39 15.91
N ASP A 250 -10.34 21.07 16.95
CA ASP A 250 -9.13 21.84 17.28
C ASP A 250 -8.06 21.57 16.22
N THR A 251 -7.65 22.63 15.54
CA THR A 251 -6.66 22.61 14.46
C THR A 251 -5.26 23.02 14.93
N THR A 252 -5.08 23.23 16.25
CA THR A 252 -3.79 23.59 16.84
C THR A 252 -2.73 22.52 16.51
N GLY A 253 -1.65 22.95 15.84
CA GLY A 253 -0.58 22.06 15.35
C GLY A 253 -0.85 21.38 14.00
N VAL A 254 -2.05 21.54 13.42
CA VAL A 254 -2.47 20.85 12.17
C VAL A 254 -2.48 21.80 10.98
N ASN A 255 -1.78 21.44 9.91
CA ASN A 255 -1.84 22.17 8.64
C ASN A 255 -3.09 21.77 7.83
N THR A 256 -4.22 22.43 8.05
CA THR A 256 -5.49 22.14 7.36
C THR A 256 -5.49 22.44 5.86
N ALA A 257 -4.49 23.17 5.35
CA ALA A 257 -4.30 23.39 3.92
C ALA A 257 -3.60 22.21 3.22
N ALA A 258 -2.89 21.35 3.96
CA ALA A 258 -2.17 20.18 3.43
C ALA A 258 -3.10 18.99 3.17
N LYS A 259 -4.09 19.16 2.29
CA LYS A 259 -5.08 18.13 1.95
C LYS A 259 -4.41 16.88 1.38
N GLY A 260 -4.74 15.70 1.92
CA GLY A 260 -4.18 14.42 1.49
C GLY A 260 -2.71 14.20 1.86
N ALA A 261 -2.15 14.98 2.80
CA ALA A 261 -0.77 14.80 3.24
C ALA A 261 -0.61 13.61 4.20
N LEU A 262 0.47 12.84 4.03
CA LEU A 262 0.87 11.82 4.98
C LEU A 262 1.67 12.49 6.11
N ASP A 263 0.98 12.78 7.21
CA ASP A 263 1.49 13.54 8.37
C ASP A 263 0.88 13.05 9.70
N ASN A 264 1.27 13.66 10.81
CA ASN A 264 0.84 13.29 12.15
C ASN A 264 -0.56 13.81 12.54
N SER A 265 -1.31 14.47 11.65
CA SER A 265 -2.68 14.97 11.93
C SER A 265 -3.67 13.87 12.33
N TYR A 266 -3.37 12.60 11.99
CA TYR A 266 -4.08 11.45 12.51
C TYR A 266 -4.15 11.45 14.06
N TYR A 267 -3.03 11.72 14.73
CA TYR A 267 -2.96 11.69 16.19
C TYR A 267 -3.70 12.88 16.81
N HIS A 268 -3.66 14.06 16.18
CA HIS A 268 -4.48 15.22 16.58
C HIS A 268 -5.99 14.90 16.51
N ALA A 269 -6.43 14.20 15.45
CA ALA A 269 -7.82 13.78 15.29
C ALA A 269 -8.21 12.66 16.28
N ASN A 270 -7.35 11.65 16.45
CA ASN A 270 -7.61 10.52 17.34
C ASN A 270 -7.67 10.98 18.81
N LEU A 271 -6.75 11.83 19.26
CA LEU A 271 -6.74 12.36 20.63
C LEU A 271 -7.91 13.31 20.94
N GLN A 272 -8.64 13.79 19.92
CA GLN A 272 -9.92 14.49 20.07
C GLN A 272 -11.17 13.58 19.93
N ASN A 273 -11.01 12.28 19.70
CA ASN A 273 -12.09 11.33 19.38
C ASN A 273 -12.82 11.62 18.05
N ARG A 274 -12.05 12.04 17.03
CA ARG A 274 -12.52 12.54 15.73
C ARG A 274 -11.96 11.73 14.55
N VAL A 275 -12.00 10.40 14.71
CA VAL A 275 -11.54 9.39 13.74
C VAL A 275 -12.73 8.54 13.29
N LEU A 276 -12.69 8.04 12.05
CA LEU A 276 -13.77 7.20 11.51
C LEU A 276 -13.84 5.85 12.23
N PHE A 277 -12.75 5.09 12.29
CA PHE A 277 -12.81 3.69 12.70
C PHE A 277 -12.92 3.52 14.22
N LYS A 278 -13.60 2.45 14.64
CA LYS A 278 -13.52 1.97 16.02
C LYS A 278 -12.11 1.50 16.35
N SER A 279 -11.43 0.81 15.43
CA SER A 279 -10.03 0.36 15.57
C SER A 279 -9.06 1.51 15.84
N ASP A 280 -9.31 2.71 15.30
CA ASP A 280 -8.56 3.92 15.64
C ASP A 280 -8.87 4.37 17.07
N TRP A 281 -10.16 4.49 17.41
CA TRP A 281 -10.62 4.99 18.70
C TRP A 281 -10.18 4.10 19.88
N VAL A 282 -10.23 2.77 19.74
CA VAL A 282 -9.91 1.83 20.85
C VAL A 282 -8.47 1.96 21.33
N MET A 283 -7.53 2.49 20.53
CA MET A 283 -6.15 2.75 20.98
C MET A 283 -6.09 3.74 22.14
N ARG A 284 -7.11 4.59 22.32
CA ARG A 284 -7.25 5.51 23.47
C ARG A 284 -7.60 4.81 24.79
N THR A 285 -8.00 3.53 24.74
CA THR A 285 -8.42 2.77 25.93
C THR A 285 -7.25 2.14 26.70
N ASP A 286 -6.05 2.14 26.10
CA ASP A 286 -4.80 1.71 26.71
C ASP A 286 -3.90 2.91 26.97
N SER A 287 -3.34 3.01 28.18
CA SER A 287 -2.54 4.16 28.58
C SER A 287 -1.26 4.30 27.75
N LYS A 288 -0.60 3.18 27.42
CA LYS A 288 0.69 3.20 26.70
C LYS A 288 0.48 3.58 25.24
N ALA A 289 -0.58 3.09 24.59
CA ALA A 289 -0.94 3.57 23.25
C ALA A 289 -1.40 5.03 23.27
N GLY A 290 -2.06 5.48 24.33
CA GLY A 290 -2.34 6.90 24.58
C GLY A 290 -1.06 7.76 24.62
N ASP A 291 -0.06 7.32 25.38
CA ASP A 291 1.26 7.97 25.46
C ASP A 291 1.98 8.00 24.10
N ASP A 292 1.98 6.88 23.37
CA ASP A 292 2.58 6.78 22.03
C ASP A 292 1.90 7.76 21.04
N MET A 293 0.56 7.80 21.03
CA MET A 293 -0.19 8.76 20.21
C MET A 293 0.12 10.21 20.59
N ALA A 294 0.26 10.51 21.89
CA ALA A 294 0.62 11.84 22.37
C ALA A 294 2.05 12.23 21.96
N GLU A 295 3.00 11.30 21.96
CA GLU A 295 4.36 11.55 21.46
C GLU A 295 4.35 11.85 19.95
N TYR A 296 3.65 11.05 19.14
CA TYR A 296 3.57 11.28 17.69
C TYR A 296 2.77 12.52 17.29
N MET A 297 1.77 12.92 18.09
CA MET A 297 1.10 14.22 17.97
C MET A 297 2.10 15.37 18.20
N ASN A 298 2.91 15.31 19.26
CA ASN A 298 3.83 16.39 19.61
C ASN A 298 5.14 16.39 18.80
N ASN A 299 5.52 15.27 18.19
CA ASN A 299 6.78 15.11 17.47
C ASN A 299 6.59 14.45 16.10
N ALA A 300 6.09 15.23 15.14
CA ALA A 300 5.93 14.81 13.75
C ALA A 300 7.23 14.25 13.12
N THR A 301 8.41 14.75 13.52
CA THR A 301 9.70 14.26 13.00
C THR A 301 10.02 12.85 13.50
N LYS A 302 9.79 12.53 14.79
CA LYS A 302 9.89 11.15 15.30
C LYS A 302 8.89 10.25 14.55
N TRP A 303 7.63 10.66 14.41
CA TRP A 303 6.65 9.88 13.64
C TRP A 303 7.10 9.59 12.21
N ASN A 304 7.58 10.58 11.46
CA ASN A 304 8.04 10.38 10.07
C ASN A 304 9.15 9.33 9.96
N ASN A 305 10.10 9.34 10.91
CA ASN A 305 11.22 8.41 10.96
C ASN A 305 10.78 7.00 11.35
N ASP A 306 9.91 6.88 12.36
CA ASP A 306 9.45 5.59 12.87
C ASP A 306 8.45 4.94 11.89
N PHE A 307 7.61 5.73 11.22
CA PHE A 307 6.77 5.25 10.12
C PHE A 307 7.61 4.74 8.96
N ALA A 308 8.69 5.44 8.61
CA ALA A 308 9.64 4.94 7.61
C ALA A 308 10.28 3.60 8.04
N ALA A 309 10.67 3.46 9.31
CA ALA A 309 11.22 2.20 9.84
C ALA A 309 10.19 1.06 9.86
N ALA A 310 8.94 1.33 10.28
CA ALA A 310 7.85 0.37 10.31
C ALA A 310 7.47 -0.09 8.90
N MET A 311 7.45 0.80 7.90
CA MET A 311 7.23 0.42 6.50
C MET A 311 8.40 -0.41 5.93
N VAL A 312 9.65 -0.12 6.32
CA VAL A 312 10.79 -1.00 5.98
C VAL A 312 10.63 -2.39 6.60
N LYS A 313 10.12 -2.50 7.84
CA LYS A 313 9.84 -3.78 8.49
C LYS A 313 8.69 -4.52 7.81
N LEU A 314 7.58 -3.84 7.53
CA LEU A 314 6.44 -4.36 6.75
C LEU A 314 6.91 -4.98 5.44
N SER A 315 7.73 -4.25 4.68
CA SER A 315 8.28 -4.73 3.40
C SER A 315 9.11 -6.01 3.49
N LYS A 316 9.56 -6.40 4.69
CA LYS A 316 10.40 -7.59 4.94
C LYS A 316 9.61 -8.80 5.43
N LEU A 317 8.28 -8.71 5.54
CA LEU A 317 7.46 -9.88 5.86
C LEU A 317 7.68 -10.97 4.80
N PRO A 318 8.20 -12.15 5.20
CA PRO A 318 8.59 -13.19 4.26
C PRO A 318 7.36 -13.77 3.57
N ALA A 319 7.52 -14.18 2.32
CA ALA A 319 6.46 -14.89 1.62
C ALA A 319 6.18 -16.26 2.28
N GLU A 320 4.91 -16.51 2.56
CA GLU A 320 4.34 -17.63 3.30
C GLU A 320 3.32 -18.38 2.41
N GLY A 321 2.76 -19.50 2.88
CA GLY A 321 1.64 -20.18 2.22
C GLY A 321 1.93 -20.91 0.89
N SER A 322 3.01 -20.60 0.17
CA SER A 322 3.40 -21.27 -1.07
C SER A 322 4.78 -21.91 -1.02
N THR A 323 4.92 -23.08 -1.66
CA THR A 323 6.21 -23.75 -1.92
C THR A 323 6.81 -23.37 -3.28
N ARG A 324 6.09 -22.58 -4.09
CA ARG A 324 6.52 -22.13 -5.42
C ARG A 324 6.25 -20.64 -5.61
N TYR A 325 7.26 -19.94 -6.10
CA TYR A 325 7.19 -18.52 -6.43
C TYR A 325 7.82 -18.28 -7.80
N GLU A 326 7.41 -17.21 -8.47
CA GLU A 326 7.87 -16.87 -9.82
C GLU A 326 8.22 -15.38 -9.96
N ILE A 327 8.54 -14.97 -11.19
CA ILE A 327 8.44 -13.57 -11.58
C ILE A 327 7.31 -13.55 -12.62
N ARG A 328 6.15 -13.01 -12.25
CA ARG A 328 4.98 -12.96 -13.13
C ARG A 328 5.27 -12.08 -14.33
N LYS A 329 4.76 -12.45 -15.50
CA LYS A 329 4.77 -11.59 -16.70
C LYS A 329 3.68 -10.52 -16.67
N ASN A 330 2.55 -10.82 -16.02
CA ASN A 330 1.42 -9.93 -15.78
C ASN A 330 0.99 -10.10 -14.32
N CYS A 331 0.83 -9.01 -13.57
CA CYS A 331 0.55 -9.07 -12.14
C CYS A 331 -0.80 -9.70 -11.78
N ARG A 332 -1.73 -9.78 -12.75
CA ARG A 332 -3.09 -10.31 -12.55
C ARG A 332 -3.21 -11.82 -12.62
N VAL A 333 -2.22 -12.52 -13.20
CA VAL A 333 -2.29 -13.97 -13.44
C VAL A 333 -0.93 -14.64 -13.19
N THR A 334 -0.95 -15.91 -12.79
CA THR A 334 0.25 -16.74 -12.73
C THR A 334 0.77 -17.04 -14.14
N ASN A 335 2.07 -17.31 -14.30
CA ASN A 335 2.64 -17.58 -15.63
C ASN A 335 2.08 -18.87 -16.27
N GLN A 336 1.62 -19.82 -15.47
CA GLN A 336 0.90 -21.01 -15.97
C GLN A 336 -0.40 -20.63 -16.69
N ASN A 337 -1.08 -19.59 -16.21
CA ASN A 337 -2.33 -19.07 -16.75
C ASN A 337 -2.13 -17.87 -17.71
N TYR A 338 -0.89 -17.56 -18.09
CA TYR A 338 -0.56 -16.42 -18.97
C TYR A 338 -0.71 -16.76 -20.47
N TYR A 339 -0.77 -18.05 -20.81
CA TYR A 339 -0.89 -18.56 -22.19
C TYR A 339 -2.30 -19.07 -22.53
N TYR A 340 -3.29 -18.80 -21.66
CA TYR A 340 -4.70 -19.21 -21.76
C TYR A 340 -5.63 -18.03 -21.48
#